data_AF-A0A849M0W0-F1
#
_entry.id   AF-A0A849M0W0-F1
#
_cell.length_a   1.000
_cell.length_b   1.000
_cell.length_c   1.000
_cell.angle_alpha   90.00
_cell.angle_beta   90.00
_cell.angle_gamma   90.00
#
_symmetry.space_group_name_H-M   'P 1'
#
loop_
_entity.id
_entity.type
_entity.pdbx_description
1 polymer ?
#
loop_
_entity_poly.entity_id
_entity_poly.type
_entity_poly.pdbx_seq_one_letter_code
_entity_poly.pdbx_strand_id
1 'polypeptide(L)'
;MKLFFIISLLIFQVSFSNAQQAFPKTWTKKSKNGKFCATVSGDFYEGFVGPQLLSLYQNDSLLWQKKMERRGLHLPSVSNTGDVIITKWSKLFLYSKSGSLLWEYELPNKTFCPYYGMHLDITQIFSDDGQYYFTFVHNSKEYKSYFTCYSIAGKKEKWKIDLGDFRESDIQQILNLLVIHDFLTHSLDYLNKCYILDFSGNIKWKYERELRRDLFSKISFDDEHKTINVVFIDKVEKYYLQDGKREKKVFGPTQ
;
A
#
# COMPACT_ATOMS: atom_id res chain seq x y z
N MET A 1 4.90 60.35 53.45
CA MET A 1 4.24 60.07 52.16
C MET A 1 5.09 59.04 51.43
N LYS A 2 4.73 57.75 51.50
CA LYS A 2 5.52 56.63 50.92
C LYS A 2 5.08 56.43 49.47
N LEU A 3 6.00 56.68 48.52
CA LEU A 3 5.77 56.47 47.09
C LEU A 3 6.15 55.02 46.75
N PHE A 4 5.15 54.18 46.48
CA PHE A 4 5.35 52.81 46.02
C PHE A 4 5.72 52.81 44.53
N PHE A 5 6.95 52.43 44.20
CA PHE A 5 7.35 52.09 42.84
C PHE A 5 6.78 50.72 42.47
N ILE A 6 5.71 50.71 41.66
CA ILE A 6 5.22 49.49 41.02
C ILE A 6 6.07 49.26 39.77
N ILE A 7 7.02 48.34 39.86
CA ILE A 7 7.75 47.82 38.70
C ILE A 7 6.80 46.84 38.00
N SER A 8 6.16 47.30 36.93
CA SER A 8 5.42 46.43 36.01
C SER A 8 6.39 45.50 35.30
N LEU A 9 6.47 44.26 35.79
CA LEU A 9 7.21 43.17 35.17
C LEU A 9 6.51 42.79 33.86
N LEU A 10 6.98 43.33 32.73
CA LEU A 10 6.57 42.91 31.39
C LEU A 10 7.09 41.48 31.15
N ILE A 11 6.27 40.49 31.46
CA ILE A 11 6.55 39.10 31.07
C ILE A 11 6.28 39.01 29.57
N PHE A 12 7.34 39.14 28.76
CA PHE A 12 7.31 38.71 27.36
C PHE A 12 7.10 37.19 27.37
N GLN A 13 5.86 36.75 27.11
CA GLN A 13 5.63 35.39 26.68
C GLN A 13 6.28 35.26 25.30
N VAL A 14 7.53 34.78 25.29
CA VAL A 14 8.15 34.24 24.08
C VAL A 14 7.35 32.99 23.77
N SER A 15 6.37 33.10 22.87
CA SER A 15 5.75 31.96 22.24
C SER A 15 6.87 31.19 21.54
N PHE A 16 7.39 30.15 22.17
CA PHE A 16 8.21 29.16 21.49
C PHE A 16 7.33 28.65 20.35
N SER A 17 7.62 29.06 19.12
CA SER A 17 7.11 28.36 17.96
C SER A 17 7.57 26.93 18.14
N ASN A 18 6.62 26.02 18.36
CA ASN A 18 6.90 24.59 18.34
C ASN A 18 7.42 24.29 16.94
N ALA A 19 8.74 24.33 16.77
CA ALA A 19 9.38 23.93 15.54
C ALA A 19 8.94 22.49 15.31
N GLN A 20 8.13 22.25 14.28
CA GLN A 20 7.71 20.91 13.92
C GLN A 20 8.97 20.08 13.70
N GLN A 21 9.19 19.10 14.56
CA GLN A 21 10.35 18.23 14.47
C GLN A 21 10.19 17.34 13.25
N ALA A 22 11.22 17.30 12.41
CA ALA A 22 11.27 16.36 11.30
C ALA A 22 11.47 14.95 11.87
N PHE A 23 10.67 14.00 11.42
CA PHE A 23 10.94 12.59 11.70
C PHE A 23 11.50 11.94 10.43
N PRO A 24 12.81 11.62 10.39
CA PRO A 24 13.36 10.90 9.25
C PRO A 24 12.68 9.54 9.18
N LYS A 25 12.09 9.23 8.02
CA LYS A 25 11.43 7.94 7.79
C LYS A 25 11.99 7.31 6.54
N THR A 26 12.30 6.03 6.64
CA THR A 26 12.71 5.22 5.50
C THR A 26 11.69 4.10 5.30
N TRP A 27 11.18 3.98 4.08
CA TRP A 27 10.42 2.83 3.65
C TRP A 27 11.26 1.97 2.75
N THR A 28 11.09 0.66 2.89
CA THR A 28 11.89 -0.34 2.21
C THR A 28 10.97 -1.40 1.62
N LYS A 29 11.18 -1.73 0.35
CA LYS A 29 10.52 -2.85 -0.32
C LYS A 29 11.57 -3.74 -0.97
N LYS A 30 11.52 -5.03 -0.66
CA LYS A 30 12.36 -6.05 -1.29
C LYS A 30 11.59 -6.71 -2.44
N SER A 31 12.31 -7.09 -3.49
CA SER A 31 11.78 -7.96 -4.54
C SER A 31 11.47 -9.33 -3.96
N LYS A 32 10.59 -10.09 -4.61
CA LYS A 32 10.18 -11.43 -4.15
C LYS A 32 11.37 -12.39 -4.03
N ASN A 33 12.32 -12.30 -4.95
CA ASN A 33 13.56 -13.08 -4.92
C ASN A 33 14.62 -12.53 -3.92
N GLY A 34 14.33 -11.46 -3.20
CA GLY A 34 15.23 -10.84 -2.22
C GLY A 34 16.47 -10.13 -2.79
N LYS A 35 16.71 -10.23 -4.10
CA LYS A 35 17.91 -9.70 -4.77
C LYS A 35 17.94 -8.18 -4.84
N PHE A 36 16.78 -7.54 -4.95
CA PHE A 36 16.65 -6.10 -5.10
C PHE A 36 15.91 -5.49 -3.92
N CYS A 37 16.30 -4.27 -3.57
CA CYS A 37 15.72 -3.52 -2.48
C CYS A 37 15.56 -2.07 -2.91
N ALA A 38 14.34 -1.57 -2.97
CA ALA A 38 14.04 -0.17 -3.23
C ALA A 38 13.71 0.54 -1.92
N THR A 39 14.29 1.71 -1.71
CA THR A 39 14.07 2.51 -0.51
C THR A 39 13.63 3.92 -0.85
N VAL A 40 12.73 4.47 -0.05
CA VAL A 40 12.40 5.89 -0.04
C VAL A 40 12.74 6.43 1.33
N SER A 41 13.67 7.38 1.41
CA SER A 41 14.01 8.07 2.66
C SER A 41 13.76 9.58 2.54
N GLY A 42 13.46 10.22 3.66
CA GLY A 42 13.32 11.68 3.71
C GLY A 42 12.69 12.15 5.01
N ASP A 43 12.62 13.47 5.14
CA ASP A 43 12.06 14.14 6.30
C ASP A 43 10.55 14.34 6.15
N PHE A 44 9.80 13.93 7.18
CA PHE A 44 8.36 14.09 7.29
C PHE A 44 8.02 15.11 8.36
N TYR A 45 7.16 16.07 7.98
CA TYR A 45 6.49 17.00 8.88
C TYR A 45 4.99 16.86 8.68
N GLU A 46 4.21 17.08 9.74
CA GLU A 46 2.74 17.13 9.62
C GLU A 46 2.33 18.19 8.60
N GLY A 47 1.77 17.75 7.46
CA GLY A 47 1.35 18.62 6.37
C GLY A 47 2.44 19.01 5.36
N PHE A 48 3.71 18.63 5.57
CA PHE A 48 4.80 18.90 4.62
C PHE A 48 5.76 17.71 4.49
N VAL A 49 5.94 17.23 3.26
CA VAL A 49 6.94 16.22 2.93
C VAL A 49 8.10 16.92 2.21
N GLY A 50 9.28 16.87 2.83
CA GLY A 50 10.51 17.43 2.28
C GLY A 50 10.97 16.72 1.00
N PRO A 51 12.14 17.09 0.46
CA PRO A 51 12.78 16.29 -0.58
C PRO A 51 12.96 14.84 -0.09
N GLN A 52 12.68 13.88 -0.96
CA GLN A 52 12.85 12.47 -0.66
C GLN A 52 13.88 11.84 -1.61
N LEU A 53 14.45 10.74 -1.17
CA LEU A 53 15.53 10.04 -1.84
C LEU A 53 15.08 8.64 -2.19
N LEU A 54 14.85 8.40 -3.48
CA LEU A 54 14.57 7.07 -4.00
C LEU A 54 15.90 6.39 -4.32
N SER A 55 16.14 5.21 -3.74
CA SER A 55 17.36 4.43 -3.98
C SER A 55 17.01 3.00 -4.37
N LEU A 56 17.83 2.41 -5.22
CA LEU A 56 17.77 0.98 -5.56
C LEU A 56 19.09 0.32 -5.18
N TYR A 57 18.99 -0.81 -4.48
CA TYR A 57 20.10 -1.67 -4.12
C TYR A 57 19.93 -3.05 -4.77
N GLN A 58 21.06 -3.68 -5.05
CA GLN A 58 21.15 -5.09 -5.42
C GLN A 58 22.13 -5.78 -4.48
N ASN A 59 21.68 -6.79 -3.72
CA ASN A 59 22.52 -7.47 -2.71
C ASN A 59 23.28 -6.45 -1.83
N ASP A 60 22.55 -5.49 -1.27
CA ASP A 60 23.05 -4.39 -0.43
C ASP A 60 24.01 -3.39 -1.10
N SER A 61 24.30 -3.55 -2.40
CA SER A 61 25.11 -2.60 -3.17
C SER A 61 24.20 -1.55 -3.83
N LEU A 62 24.48 -0.26 -3.60
CA LEU A 62 23.73 0.84 -4.21
C LEU A 62 23.93 0.84 -5.73
N LEU A 63 22.85 0.71 -6.49
CA LEU A 63 22.89 0.81 -7.96
C LEU A 63 22.73 2.26 -8.40
N TRP A 64 21.70 2.93 -7.89
CA TRP A 64 21.43 4.33 -8.19
C TRP A 64 20.59 4.97 -7.11
N GLN A 65 20.61 6.30 -7.11
CA GLN A 65 19.82 7.14 -6.23
C GLN A 65 19.29 8.35 -6.98
N LYS A 66 18.07 8.77 -6.65
CA LYS A 66 17.42 9.95 -7.21
C LYS A 66 16.85 10.81 -6.12
N LYS A 67 17.27 12.07 -6.11
CA LYS A 67 16.62 13.10 -5.31
C LYS A 67 15.32 13.51 -6.00
N MET A 68 14.22 13.35 -5.30
CA MET A 68 12.89 13.72 -5.75
C MET A 68 12.49 14.98 -5.00
N GLU A 69 12.58 16.10 -5.71
CA GLU A 69 12.24 17.41 -5.14
C GLU A 69 10.77 17.45 -4.76
N ARG A 70 10.50 17.96 -3.54
CA ARG A 70 9.18 18.24 -2.92
C ARG A 70 8.10 17.15 -3.05
N ARG A 71 7.50 16.81 -1.90
CA ARG A 71 6.22 16.10 -1.72
C ARG A 71 6.07 14.72 -2.38
N GLY A 72 5.96 13.72 -1.50
CA GLY A 72 4.97 12.64 -1.60
C GLY A 72 5.35 11.44 -2.47
N LEU A 73 6.61 11.00 -2.43
CA LEU A 73 6.94 9.64 -2.80
C LEU A 73 6.24 8.68 -1.85
N HIS A 74 5.49 7.75 -2.43
CA HIS A 74 4.86 6.65 -1.70
C HIS A 74 5.80 5.45 -1.60
N LEU A 75 5.32 4.37 -0.99
CA LEU A 75 6.02 3.10 -0.90
C LEU A 75 6.53 2.68 -2.29
N PRO A 76 7.84 2.46 -2.46
CA PRO A 76 8.34 1.94 -3.73
C PRO A 76 7.89 0.49 -3.89
N SER A 77 7.73 0.04 -5.13
CA SER A 77 7.69 -1.38 -5.46
C SER A 77 8.84 -1.71 -6.40
N VAL A 78 9.37 -2.93 -6.29
CA VAL A 78 10.55 -3.36 -7.06
C VAL A 78 10.34 -4.77 -7.60
N SER A 79 10.61 -4.95 -8.89
CA SER A 79 10.47 -6.23 -9.59
C SER A 79 11.66 -7.16 -9.31
N ASN A 80 11.53 -8.43 -9.71
CA ASN A 80 12.63 -9.39 -9.68
C ASN A 80 13.74 -9.08 -10.71
N THR A 81 13.50 -8.17 -11.66
CA THR A 81 14.48 -7.68 -12.64
C THR A 81 15.19 -6.40 -12.21
N GLY A 82 14.71 -5.77 -11.12
CA GLY A 82 15.28 -4.54 -10.57
C GLY A 82 14.64 -3.26 -11.13
N ASP A 83 13.50 -3.37 -11.80
CA ASP A 83 12.72 -2.20 -12.20
C ASP A 83 11.94 -1.69 -10.98
N VAL A 84 11.90 -0.38 -10.81
CA VAL A 84 11.31 0.28 -9.64
C VAL A 84 10.15 1.13 -10.09
N ILE A 85 8.98 0.88 -9.54
CA ILE A 85 7.85 1.77 -9.70
C ILE A 85 7.61 2.56 -8.42
N ILE A 86 7.26 3.81 -8.59
CA ILE A 86 6.89 4.67 -7.48
C ILE A 86 5.74 5.58 -7.87
N THR A 87 4.82 5.76 -6.93
CA THR A 87 3.79 6.78 -7.04
C THR A 87 4.32 8.08 -6.46
N LYS A 88 4.11 9.17 -7.20
CA LYS A 88 4.27 10.54 -6.71
C LYS A 88 3.05 11.33 -7.17
N TRP A 89 2.21 11.75 -6.22
CA TRP A 89 0.95 12.44 -6.49
C TRP A 89 0.00 11.60 -7.35
N SER A 90 -0.46 12.17 -8.47
CA SER A 90 -1.29 11.54 -9.49
C SER A 90 -0.46 10.86 -10.56
N LYS A 91 0.81 10.56 -10.32
CA LYS A 91 1.68 9.94 -11.32
C LYS A 91 2.34 8.67 -10.80
N LEU A 92 2.36 7.66 -11.65
CA LEU A 92 3.25 6.51 -11.52
C LEU A 92 4.51 6.77 -12.35
N PHE A 93 5.68 6.46 -11.78
CA PHE A 93 6.96 6.53 -12.46
C PHE A 93 7.62 5.16 -12.41
N LEU A 94 7.99 4.61 -13.56
CA LEU A 94 8.76 3.38 -13.67
C LEU A 94 10.19 3.71 -14.07
N TYR A 95 11.13 3.34 -13.21
CA TYR A 95 12.55 3.44 -13.44
C TYR A 95 13.13 2.06 -13.74
N SER A 96 14.08 2.02 -14.66
CA SER A 96 14.87 0.82 -14.93
C SER A 96 15.81 0.52 -13.78
N LYS A 97 16.35 -0.71 -13.78
CA LYS A 97 17.49 -1.08 -12.94
C LYS A 97 18.70 -0.12 -13.04
N SER A 98 18.91 0.56 -14.17
CA SER A 98 19.98 1.56 -14.33
C SER A 98 19.60 2.97 -13.86
N GLY A 99 18.36 3.17 -13.40
CA GLY A 99 17.84 4.46 -12.97
C GLY A 99 17.34 5.35 -14.11
N SER A 100 17.13 4.80 -15.31
CA SER A 100 16.52 5.56 -16.41
C SER A 100 15.00 5.56 -16.26
N LEU A 101 14.32 6.68 -16.52
CA LEU A 101 12.86 6.69 -16.57
C LEU A 101 12.39 5.93 -17.82
N LEU A 102 11.65 4.85 -17.63
CA LEU A 102 11.11 4.03 -18.72
C LEU A 102 9.71 4.47 -19.15
N TRP A 103 8.91 4.90 -18.17
CA TRP A 103 7.50 5.23 -18.36
C TRP A 103 7.00 6.08 -17.20
N GLU A 104 6.04 6.95 -17.50
CA GLU A 104 5.20 7.61 -16.51
C GLU A 104 3.73 7.54 -16.93
N TYR A 105 2.83 7.54 -15.95
CA TYR A 105 1.39 7.48 -16.18
C TYR A 105 0.62 8.37 -15.22
N GLU A 106 -0.29 9.16 -15.78
CA GLU A 106 -1.19 10.01 -15.01
C GLU A 106 -2.37 9.17 -14.51
N LEU A 107 -2.45 8.99 -13.20
CA LEU A 107 -3.59 8.42 -12.51
C LEU A 107 -4.81 9.34 -12.68
N PRO A 108 -5.99 8.77 -12.96
CA PRO A 108 -7.21 9.55 -13.01
C PRO A 108 -7.52 10.10 -11.61
N ASN A 109 -7.52 11.43 -11.51
CA ASN A 109 -7.69 12.25 -10.30
C ASN A 109 -6.44 12.44 -9.43
N LYS A 110 -6.50 13.50 -8.62
CA LYS A 110 -5.58 13.73 -7.51
C LYS A 110 -5.74 12.58 -6.52
N THR A 111 -4.98 11.50 -6.68
CA THR A 111 -4.67 10.54 -5.62
C THR A 111 -3.95 11.33 -4.54
N PHE A 112 -4.72 12.05 -3.73
CA PHE A 112 -4.17 12.88 -2.68
C PHE A 112 -3.89 11.99 -1.50
N CYS A 113 -2.61 12.03 -1.14
CA CYS A 113 -1.98 11.72 0.13
C CYS A 113 -2.99 11.52 1.27
N PRO A 114 -2.83 10.48 2.11
CA PRO A 114 -3.56 10.42 3.35
C PRO A 114 -3.32 11.72 4.12
N TYR A 115 -4.40 12.45 4.28
CA TYR A 115 -4.54 13.47 5.29
C TYR A 115 -4.34 12.76 6.65
N TYR A 116 -3.49 13.31 7.52
CA TYR A 116 -3.31 12.85 8.91
C TYR A 116 -2.69 11.49 9.20
N GLY A 117 -1.59 11.10 8.56
CA GLY A 117 -0.85 9.90 9.01
C GLY A 117 -1.68 8.60 8.97
N MET A 118 -2.86 8.63 8.34
CA MET A 118 -3.60 7.44 8.01
C MET A 118 -2.73 6.72 7.00
N HIS A 119 -2.29 5.53 7.36
CA HIS A 119 -1.56 4.67 6.45
C HIS A 119 -2.55 4.24 5.38
N LEU A 120 -2.76 5.05 4.34
CA LEU A 120 -3.21 4.50 3.08
C LEU A 120 -2.03 3.65 2.62
N ASP A 121 -2.04 2.41 3.07
CA ASP A 121 -1.24 1.32 2.55
C ASP A 121 -1.69 1.16 1.10
N ILE A 122 -1.12 2.02 0.24
CA ILE A 122 -1.18 1.81 -1.20
C ILE A 122 -0.41 0.53 -1.40
N THR A 123 -1.13 -0.58 -1.42
CA THR A 123 -0.51 -1.85 -1.67
C THR A 123 -0.23 -1.91 -3.16
N GLN A 124 1.04 -2.18 -3.47
CA GLN A 124 1.60 -2.14 -4.81
C GLN A 124 2.44 -3.39 -5.01
N ILE A 125 2.21 -4.11 -6.11
CA ILE A 125 2.95 -5.33 -6.40
C ILE A 125 3.23 -5.47 -7.90
N PHE A 126 4.45 -5.88 -8.21
CA PHE A 126 4.83 -6.34 -9.54
C PHE A 126 4.46 -7.79 -9.72
N SER A 127 4.03 -8.18 -10.93
CA SER A 127 4.07 -9.59 -11.31
C SER A 127 5.50 -10.13 -11.29
N ASP A 128 5.66 -11.43 -11.10
CA ASP A 128 6.97 -12.08 -10.99
C ASP A 128 7.85 -11.85 -12.23
N ASP A 129 7.22 -11.75 -13.40
CA ASP A 129 7.81 -11.50 -14.72
C ASP A 129 8.01 -10.01 -15.05
N GLY A 130 7.62 -9.10 -14.14
CA GLY A 130 7.71 -7.65 -14.31
C GLY A 130 6.81 -7.06 -15.40
N GLN A 131 5.91 -7.84 -16.00
CA GLN A 131 5.05 -7.37 -17.10
C GLN A 131 3.86 -6.53 -16.62
N TYR A 132 3.44 -6.74 -15.38
CA TYR A 132 2.28 -6.10 -14.80
C TYR A 132 2.61 -5.45 -13.47
N TYR A 133 1.86 -4.39 -13.21
CA TYR A 133 1.86 -3.69 -11.95
C TYR A 133 0.43 -3.55 -11.45
N PHE A 134 0.21 -3.94 -10.21
CA PHE A 134 -1.09 -3.91 -9.56
C PHE A 134 -1.05 -2.92 -8.40
N THR A 135 -2.08 -2.07 -8.32
CA THR A 135 -2.19 -1.09 -7.26
C THR A 135 -3.63 -0.84 -6.88
N PHE A 136 -3.81 -0.49 -5.62
CA PHE A 136 -5.03 0.15 -5.16
C PHE A 136 -5.03 1.64 -5.51
N VAL A 137 -6.18 2.13 -5.96
CA VAL A 137 -6.41 3.53 -6.31
C VAL A 137 -7.71 3.99 -5.67
N HIS A 138 -7.64 4.96 -4.77
CA HIS A 138 -8.82 5.60 -4.18
C HIS A 138 -9.21 6.85 -4.97
N ASN A 139 -10.48 6.94 -5.38
CA ASN A 139 -11.06 8.12 -6.01
C ASN A 139 -11.87 8.91 -4.98
N SER A 140 -11.27 9.97 -4.46
CA SER A 140 -11.89 10.83 -3.44
C SER A 140 -13.13 11.60 -3.91
N LYS A 141 -13.34 11.78 -5.22
CA LYS A 141 -14.54 12.45 -5.73
C LYS A 141 -15.75 11.53 -5.70
N GLU A 142 -15.53 10.25 -6.00
CA GLU A 142 -16.58 9.23 -6.06
C GLU A 142 -16.71 8.46 -4.75
N TYR A 143 -15.78 8.65 -3.81
CA TYR A 143 -15.63 7.86 -2.58
C TYR A 143 -15.43 6.37 -2.82
N LYS A 144 -14.97 5.99 -4.03
CA LYS A 144 -14.75 4.61 -4.45
C LYS A 144 -13.29 4.24 -4.44
N SER A 145 -12.99 2.98 -4.16
CA SER A 145 -11.67 2.43 -4.42
C SER A 145 -11.69 1.38 -5.52
N TYR A 146 -10.59 1.37 -6.23
CA TYR A 146 -10.37 0.56 -7.41
C TYR A 146 -9.14 -0.30 -7.21
N PHE A 147 -9.22 -1.53 -7.71
CA PHE A 147 -8.04 -2.33 -7.96
C PHE A 147 -7.70 -2.28 -9.44
N THR A 148 -6.49 -1.84 -9.75
CA THR A 148 -6.09 -1.57 -11.13
C THR A 148 -4.85 -2.34 -11.52
N CYS A 149 -4.84 -2.86 -12.74
CA CYS A 149 -3.68 -3.44 -13.39
C CYS A 149 -3.17 -2.55 -14.50
N TYR A 150 -1.86 -2.31 -14.49
CA TYR A 150 -1.14 -1.59 -15.52
C TYR A 150 -0.21 -2.54 -16.26
N SER A 151 -0.23 -2.46 -17.59
CA SER A 151 0.79 -3.11 -18.42
C SER A 151 2.02 -2.24 -18.45
N ILE A 152 3.15 -2.79 -18.02
CA ILE A 152 4.44 -2.10 -18.09
C ILE A 152 4.86 -1.93 -19.56
N ALA A 153 4.86 -3.01 -20.33
CA ALA A 153 5.18 -2.98 -21.76
C ALA A 153 4.18 -2.11 -22.56
N GLY A 154 2.89 -2.24 -22.25
CA GLY A 154 1.82 -1.50 -22.93
C GLY A 154 1.67 -0.05 -22.47
N LYS A 155 2.36 0.38 -21.42
CA LYS A 155 2.35 1.75 -20.86
C LYS A 155 0.93 2.28 -20.57
N LYS A 156 0.01 1.39 -20.18
CA LYS A 156 -1.42 1.71 -20.02
C LYS A 156 -2.11 0.86 -18.96
N GLU A 157 -3.24 1.36 -18.47
CA GLU A 157 -4.22 0.56 -17.71
C GLU A 157 -4.75 -0.59 -18.59
N LYS A 158 -4.75 -1.81 -18.06
CA LYS A 158 -5.33 -3.00 -18.71
C LYS A 158 -6.76 -3.22 -18.28
N TRP A 159 -7.00 -3.15 -16.99
CA TRP A 159 -8.30 -3.36 -16.39
C TRP A 159 -8.34 -2.70 -15.02
N LYS A 160 -9.56 -2.45 -14.56
CA LYS A 160 -9.87 -1.82 -13.29
C LYS A 160 -11.14 -2.44 -12.72
N ILE A 161 -11.15 -2.71 -11.43
CA ILE A 161 -12.27 -3.32 -10.72
C ILE A 161 -12.72 -2.36 -9.62
N ASP A 162 -14.01 -2.03 -9.63
CA ASP A 162 -14.66 -1.25 -8.57
C ASP A 162 -14.86 -2.14 -7.34
N LEU A 163 -14.27 -1.74 -6.22
CA LEU A 163 -14.39 -2.42 -4.94
C LEU A 163 -15.45 -1.77 -4.03
N GLY A 164 -16.05 -0.66 -4.47
CA GLY A 164 -17.00 0.15 -3.72
C GLY A 164 -16.32 1.13 -2.76
N ASP A 165 -17.02 1.44 -1.66
CA ASP A 165 -16.60 2.39 -0.63
C ASP A 165 -15.53 1.78 0.30
N PHE A 166 -14.42 1.42 -0.30
CA PHE A 166 -13.34 0.64 0.30
C PHE A 166 -12.22 1.59 0.76
N ARG A 167 -11.62 1.37 1.94
CA ARG A 167 -10.63 2.33 2.50
C ARG A 167 -9.23 1.77 2.74
N GLU A 168 -9.05 0.47 2.98
CA GLU A 168 -7.76 -0.12 3.34
C GLU A 168 -7.65 -1.58 2.84
N SER A 169 -6.51 -1.92 2.23
CA SER A 169 -6.31 -3.20 1.55
C SER A 169 -4.92 -3.78 1.69
N ASP A 170 -4.84 -5.11 1.76
CA ASP A 170 -3.62 -5.85 1.43
C ASP A 170 -3.75 -6.57 0.09
N ILE A 171 -2.64 -6.71 -0.63
CA ILE A 171 -2.50 -7.49 -1.86
C ILE A 171 -1.36 -8.47 -1.67
N GLN A 172 -1.63 -9.72 -2.01
CA GLN A 172 -0.62 -10.75 -2.10
C GLN A 172 -0.68 -11.39 -3.50
N GLN A 173 0.46 -11.51 -4.17
CA GLN A 173 0.54 -12.25 -5.43
C GLN A 173 0.98 -13.67 -5.15
N ILE A 174 0.26 -14.62 -5.73
CA ILE A 174 0.56 -16.03 -5.59
C ILE A 174 0.40 -16.72 -6.93
N LEU A 175 1.51 -17.21 -7.47
CA LEU A 175 1.61 -17.64 -8.86
C LEU A 175 1.13 -16.51 -9.81
N ASN A 176 0.13 -16.81 -10.64
CA ASN A 176 -0.55 -15.89 -11.55
C ASN A 176 -1.88 -15.34 -10.98
N LEU A 177 -2.06 -15.45 -9.66
CA LEU A 177 -3.24 -14.99 -8.95
C LEU A 177 -2.89 -13.81 -8.04
N LEU A 178 -3.88 -12.95 -7.84
CA LEU A 178 -3.83 -11.85 -6.88
C LEU A 178 -4.89 -12.10 -5.83
N VAL A 179 -4.46 -12.15 -4.57
CA VAL A 179 -5.34 -12.17 -3.43
C VAL A 179 -5.46 -10.75 -2.90
N ILE A 180 -6.68 -10.26 -2.87
CA ILE A 180 -7.02 -8.94 -2.35
C ILE A 180 -7.78 -9.12 -1.05
N HIS A 181 -7.33 -8.43 0.00
CA HIS A 181 -8.02 -8.38 1.28
C HIS A 181 -8.51 -6.97 1.56
N ASP A 182 -9.80 -6.84 1.87
CA ASP A 182 -10.39 -5.65 2.48
C ASP A 182 -10.25 -5.73 4.00
N PHE A 183 -9.59 -4.74 4.58
CA PHE A 183 -9.57 -4.55 6.02
C PHE A 183 -9.96 -3.11 6.32
N LEU A 184 -11.21 -2.87 6.65
CA LEU A 184 -11.56 -1.65 7.36
C LEU A 184 -11.29 -1.88 8.85
N THR A 185 -10.48 -1.03 9.49
CA THR A 185 -10.11 -1.19 10.91
C THR A 185 -10.96 -0.35 11.86
N HIS A 186 -11.73 0.65 11.36
CA HIS A 186 -12.24 1.72 12.23
C HIS A 186 -13.77 2.04 12.24
N SER A 187 -14.65 1.38 11.47
CA SER A 187 -16.11 1.67 11.48
C SER A 187 -16.97 0.46 11.85
N LEU A 188 -18.11 0.68 12.53
CA LEU A 188 -18.97 -0.35 13.14
C LEU A 188 -19.63 -1.35 12.16
N ASP A 189 -19.64 -1.06 10.85
CA ASP A 189 -20.17 -1.94 9.81
C ASP A 189 -19.02 -2.46 8.93
N TYR A 190 -18.66 -3.75 9.08
CA TYR A 190 -17.53 -4.37 8.37
C TYR A 190 -18.01 -5.34 7.30
N LEU A 191 -17.86 -4.93 6.03
CA LEU A 191 -17.89 -5.86 4.91
C LEU A 191 -16.47 -6.31 4.62
N ASN A 192 -16.10 -7.49 5.12
CA ASN A 192 -14.81 -8.08 4.76
C ASN A 192 -14.98 -8.83 3.45
N LYS A 193 -14.31 -8.32 2.43
CA LYS A 193 -14.29 -8.90 1.10
C LYS A 193 -12.90 -9.43 0.81
N CYS A 194 -12.86 -10.63 0.26
CA CYS A 194 -11.64 -11.16 -0.33
C CYS A 194 -11.90 -11.60 -1.76
N TYR A 195 -11.01 -11.17 -2.64
CA TYR A 195 -11.07 -11.50 -4.05
C TYR A 195 -9.80 -12.26 -4.43
N ILE A 196 -9.97 -13.27 -5.26
CA ILE A 196 -8.87 -13.86 -6.01
C ILE A 196 -9.11 -13.62 -7.47
N LEU A 197 -8.11 -13.04 -8.13
CA LEU A 197 -8.18 -12.64 -9.52
C LEU A 197 -7.04 -13.25 -10.31
N ASP A 198 -7.27 -13.53 -11.58
CA ASP A 198 -6.17 -13.74 -12.53
C ASP A 198 -5.62 -12.39 -13.03
N PHE A 199 -4.48 -12.42 -13.71
CA PHE A 199 -3.85 -11.22 -14.29
C PHE A 199 -4.65 -10.59 -15.45
N SER A 200 -5.71 -11.24 -15.92
CA SER A 200 -6.67 -10.68 -16.87
C SER A 200 -7.81 -9.91 -16.19
N GLY A 201 -7.85 -9.91 -14.85
CA GLY A 201 -8.85 -9.21 -14.06
C GLY A 201 -10.11 -10.04 -13.80
N ASN A 202 -10.12 -11.33 -14.17
CA ASN A 202 -11.27 -12.19 -13.90
C ASN A 202 -11.25 -12.64 -12.44
N ILE A 203 -12.35 -12.39 -11.73
CA ILE A 203 -12.56 -12.91 -10.37
C ILE A 203 -12.71 -14.42 -10.45
N LYS A 204 -11.71 -15.17 -9.97
CA LYS A 204 -11.73 -16.63 -9.85
C LYS A 204 -12.43 -17.07 -8.58
N TRP A 205 -12.29 -16.28 -7.52
CA TRP A 205 -12.95 -16.54 -6.25
C TRP A 205 -13.28 -15.25 -5.53
N LYS A 206 -14.39 -15.29 -4.80
CA LYS A 206 -14.91 -14.17 -4.04
C LYS A 206 -15.47 -14.69 -2.73
N TYR A 207 -15.05 -14.09 -1.65
CA TYR A 207 -15.62 -14.23 -0.33
C TYR A 207 -16.13 -12.88 0.11
N GLU A 208 -17.41 -12.83 0.44
CA GLU A 208 -18.03 -11.67 1.05
C GLU A 208 -18.77 -12.14 2.29
N ARG A 209 -18.44 -11.53 3.42
CA ARG A 209 -19.20 -11.73 4.64
C ARG A 209 -19.22 -10.45 5.42
N GLU A 210 -20.41 -10.09 5.88
CA GLU A 210 -20.54 -9.16 7.00
C GLU A 210 -19.92 -9.82 8.22
N LEU A 211 -18.71 -9.40 8.56
CA LEU A 211 -18.06 -9.89 9.76
C LEU A 211 -18.46 -8.97 10.90
N ARG A 212 -19.11 -9.52 11.92
CA ARG A 212 -19.10 -8.85 13.23
C ARG A 212 -17.65 -8.84 13.71
N ARG A 213 -17.26 -7.70 14.28
CA ARG A 213 -15.91 -7.22 14.63
C ARG A 213 -14.97 -8.22 15.34
N ASP A 214 -15.50 -9.34 15.83
CA ASP A 214 -14.85 -10.17 16.85
C ASP A 214 -14.46 -11.58 16.38
N LEU A 215 -14.49 -11.91 15.08
CA LEU A 215 -14.31 -13.31 14.64
C LEU A 215 -13.22 -13.56 13.62
N PHE A 216 -12.55 -12.57 13.05
CA PHE A 216 -11.59 -12.80 11.96
C PHE A 216 -10.16 -12.48 12.38
N SER A 217 -9.24 -13.42 12.14
CA SER A 217 -7.82 -13.24 12.49
C SER A 217 -6.94 -13.08 11.27
N LYS A 218 -7.12 -13.89 10.22
CA LYS A 218 -6.20 -13.90 9.07
C LYS A 218 -6.78 -14.63 7.86
N ILE A 219 -6.49 -14.15 6.66
CA ILE A 219 -6.47 -15.02 5.48
C ILE A 219 -5.02 -15.33 5.14
N SER A 220 -4.77 -16.60 4.86
CA SER A 220 -3.49 -17.06 4.35
C SER A 220 -3.72 -17.98 3.18
N PHE A 221 -2.71 -18.08 2.34
CA PHE A 221 -2.74 -19.00 1.21
C PHE A 221 -1.62 -20.01 1.36
N ASP A 222 -1.96 -21.25 1.07
CA ASP A 222 -1.06 -22.37 1.05
C ASP A 222 -0.79 -22.73 -0.41
N ASP A 223 0.39 -22.36 -0.89
CA ASP A 223 0.77 -22.57 -2.29
C ASP A 223 1.09 -24.03 -2.60
N GLU A 224 1.49 -24.82 -1.62
CA GLU A 224 1.72 -26.25 -1.82
C GLU A 224 0.39 -26.97 -2.09
N HIS A 225 -0.62 -26.65 -1.29
CA HIS A 225 -1.93 -27.30 -1.38
C HIS A 225 -2.95 -26.56 -2.26
N LYS A 226 -2.58 -25.39 -2.80
CA LYS A 226 -3.47 -24.47 -3.52
C LYS A 226 -4.76 -24.18 -2.74
N THR A 227 -4.61 -23.86 -1.46
CA THR A 227 -5.75 -23.57 -0.58
C THR A 227 -5.72 -22.15 -0.02
N ILE A 228 -6.90 -21.60 0.23
CA ILE A 228 -7.09 -20.38 1.01
C ILE A 228 -7.57 -20.81 2.38
N ASN A 229 -6.84 -20.44 3.42
CA ASN A 229 -7.24 -20.60 4.79
C ASN A 229 -7.81 -19.27 5.28
N VAL A 230 -9.10 -19.26 5.59
CA VAL A 230 -9.78 -18.16 6.27
C VAL A 230 -9.83 -18.52 7.75
N VAL A 231 -8.96 -17.92 8.54
CA VAL A 231 -8.80 -18.19 9.96
C VAL A 231 -9.70 -17.22 10.74
N PHE A 232 -10.59 -17.82 11.51
CA PHE A 232 -11.43 -17.15 12.49
C PHE A 232 -10.87 -17.38 13.89
N ILE A 233 -11.41 -16.68 14.89
CA ILE A 233 -11.03 -16.92 16.30
C ILE A 233 -11.41 -18.34 16.73
N ASP A 234 -12.55 -18.85 16.25
CA ASP A 234 -13.16 -20.10 16.71
C ASP A 234 -13.01 -21.27 15.73
N LYS A 235 -12.58 -21.02 14.49
CA LYS A 235 -12.49 -22.03 13.43
C LYS A 235 -11.54 -21.65 12.31
N VAL A 236 -11.19 -22.63 11.49
CA VAL A 236 -10.53 -22.39 10.19
C VAL A 236 -11.42 -22.90 9.08
N GLU A 237 -11.74 -22.03 8.12
CA GLU A 237 -12.40 -22.41 6.89
C GLU A 237 -11.35 -22.56 5.80
N LYS A 238 -11.19 -23.77 5.25
CA LYS A 238 -10.30 -24.03 4.11
C LYS A 238 -11.10 -24.08 2.82
N TYR A 239 -10.61 -23.37 1.82
CA TYR A 239 -11.14 -23.34 0.46
C TYR A 239 -10.09 -23.88 -0.50
N TYR A 240 -10.42 -24.98 -1.19
CA TYR A 240 -9.55 -25.59 -2.19
C TYR A 240 -9.78 -24.93 -3.55
N LEU A 241 -8.70 -24.60 -4.25
CA LEU A 241 -8.73 -24.03 -5.59
C LEU A 241 -8.43 -25.12 -6.64
N GLN A 242 -9.15 -26.23 -6.61
CA GLN A 242 -9.07 -27.25 -7.66
C GLN A 242 -10.19 -27.02 -8.69
N ASP A 243 -9.81 -26.83 -9.97
CA ASP A 243 -10.72 -26.78 -11.12
C ASP A 243 -11.90 -25.79 -11.00
N GLY A 244 -11.73 -24.72 -10.23
CA GLY A 244 -12.78 -23.73 -9.97
C GLY A 244 -13.93 -24.24 -9.10
N LYS A 245 -13.87 -25.47 -8.58
CA LYS A 245 -14.86 -26.03 -7.65
C LYS A 245 -14.50 -25.65 -6.22
N ARG A 246 -15.52 -25.24 -5.45
CA ARG A 246 -15.38 -24.88 -4.05
C ARG A 246 -15.70 -26.08 -3.18
N GLU A 247 -14.71 -26.60 -2.46
CA GLU A 247 -14.96 -27.46 -1.30
C GLU A 247 -14.64 -26.66 -0.03
N LYS A 248 -15.64 -26.50 0.84
CA LYS A 248 -15.49 -25.85 2.14
C LYS A 248 -15.31 -26.94 3.20
N LYS A 249 -14.16 -26.95 3.88
CA LYS A 249 -13.95 -27.75 5.09
C LYS A 249 -13.83 -26.85 6.29
N VAL A 250 -14.65 -27.10 7.30
CA VAL A 250 -14.62 -26.37 8.58
C VAL A 250 -13.86 -27.23 9.57
N PHE A 251 -12.77 -26.69 10.10
CA PHE A 251 -12.00 -27.32 11.16
C PHE A 251 -12.32 -26.60 12.48
N GLY A 252 -12.50 -27.38 13.54
CA GLY A 252 -12.67 -26.85 14.90
C GLY A 252 -11.44 -26.06 15.37
N PRO A 253 -11.53 -25.38 16.52
CA PRO A 253 -10.44 -24.58 17.04
C PRO A 253 -9.17 -25.43 17.18
N THR A 254 -8.04 -24.89 16.75
CA THR A 254 -6.73 -25.49 16.96
C THR A 254 -6.42 -25.33 18.45
N GLN A 255 -6.33 -26.44 19.19
CA GLN A 255 -5.90 -26.43 20.60
C GLN A 255 -4.43 -26.02 20.71
#